data_AF-A0A6G2DGW0-F1
#
_entry.id   AF-A0A6G2DGW0-F1
#
_cell.length_a   1.000
_cell.length_b   1.000
_cell.length_c   1.000
_cell.angle_alpha   90.00
_cell.angle_beta   90.00
_cell.angle_gamma   90.00
#
_symmetry.space_group_name_H-M   'P 1'
#
loop_
_entity.id
_entity.type
_entity.pdbx_description
1 polymer ?
#
loop_
_entity_poly.entity_id
_entity_poly.type
_entity_poly.pdbx_seq_one_letter_code
_entity_poly.pdbx_strand_id
1 'polypeptide(L)'
;MEHLATYFSTYGGAFFAALGIVLAVGLSGMGSAYGVGKAGQSAAALLKEQPEKFASALILQLLPGTQGLYGFVIGILIWLQLTPELPLEKGVAYFFVALP
;
A
#
# COMPACT_ATOMS: atom_id res chain seq x y z
N MET A 1 -7.11 -9.55 -31.76
CA MET A 1 -8.19 -8.92 -30.96
C MET A 1 -8.96 -9.96 -30.15
N GLU A 2 -9.41 -11.06 -30.76
CA GLU A 2 -10.14 -12.12 -30.04
C GLU A 2 -9.40 -12.71 -28.83
N HIS A 3 -8.12 -13.07 -28.96
CA HIS A 3 -7.35 -13.60 -27.82
C HIS A 3 -7.26 -12.65 -26.61
N LEU A 4 -7.18 -11.34 -26.86
CA LEU A 4 -7.15 -10.34 -25.79
C LEU A 4 -8.51 -10.22 -25.12
N ALA A 5 -9.59 -10.21 -25.91
CA ALA A 5 -10.95 -10.19 -25.41
C ALA A 5 -11.25 -11.43 -24.56
N THR A 6 -10.84 -12.63 -25.01
CA THR A 6 -10.98 -13.88 -24.26
C THR A 6 -10.16 -13.87 -22.97
N TYR A 7 -8.96 -13.29 -22.99
CA TYR A 7 -8.16 -13.15 -21.77
C TYR A 7 -8.86 -12.27 -20.74
N PHE A 8 -9.34 -11.09 -21.12
CA PHE A 8 -10.00 -10.18 -20.19
C PHE A 8 -11.38 -10.65 -19.75
N SER A 9 -12.10 -11.43 -20.58
CA SER A 9 -13.35 -12.05 -20.15
C SER A 9 -13.13 -13.11 -19.07
N THR A 10 -12.02 -13.86 -19.14
CA THR A 10 -11.75 -14.98 -18.23
C THR A 10 -10.92 -14.58 -17.01
N TYR A 11 -9.91 -13.74 -17.18
CA TYR A 11 -8.93 -13.38 -16.16
C TYR A 11 -8.92 -11.88 -15.80
N GLY A 12 -9.77 -11.07 -16.44
CA GLY A 12 -9.78 -9.62 -16.23
C GLY A 12 -10.05 -9.23 -14.77
N GLY A 13 -10.93 -9.95 -14.06
CA GLY A 13 -11.18 -9.67 -12.65
C GLY A 13 -9.95 -9.90 -11.78
N ALA A 14 -9.25 -11.03 -11.95
CA ALA A 14 -8.01 -11.33 -11.24
C ALA A 14 -6.91 -10.30 -11.55
N PHE A 15 -6.80 -9.88 -12.81
CA PHE A 15 -5.87 -8.84 -13.24
C PHE A 15 -6.11 -7.51 -12.51
N PHE A 16 -7.35 -7.00 -12.49
CA PHE A 16 -7.66 -5.73 -11.83
C PHE A 16 -7.49 -5.80 -10.31
N ALA A 17 -7.91 -6.91 -9.68
CA ALA A 17 -7.69 -7.11 -8.25
C ALA A 17 -6.20 -7.12 -7.89
N ALA A 18 -5.37 -7.81 -8.67
CA ALA A 18 -3.92 -7.84 -8.47
C ALA A 18 -3.28 -6.46 -8.68
N LEU A 19 -3.72 -5.71 -9.70
CA LEU A 19 -3.28 -4.33 -9.91
C LEU A 19 -3.64 -3.45 -8.70
N GLY A 20 -4.84 -3.60 -8.16
CA GLY A 20 -5.28 -2.93 -6.93
C GLY A 20 -4.33 -3.22 -5.76
N ILE A 21 -4.00 -4.48 -5.51
CA ILE A 21 -3.04 -4.87 -4.45
C ILE A 21 -1.69 -4.15 -4.64
N VAL A 22 -1.15 -4.14 -5.87
CA VAL A 22 0.13 -3.48 -6.16
C VAL A 22 0.06 -1.98 -5.85
N LEU A 23 -1.02 -1.31 -6.22
CA LEU A 23 -1.19 0.13 -5.95
C LEU A 23 -1.38 0.43 -4.46
N ALA A 24 -2.26 -0.31 -3.77
CA ALA A 24 -2.50 -0.14 -2.35
C ALA A 24 -1.19 -0.30 -1.55
N VAL A 25 -0.45 -1.38 -1.77
CA VAL A 25 0.78 -1.66 -1.03
C VAL A 25 1.92 -0.73 -1.47
N GLY A 26 2.11 -0.57 -2.78
CA GLY A 26 3.21 0.21 -3.33
C GLY A 26 3.12 1.69 -2.96
N LEU A 27 1.99 2.34 -3.24
CA LEU A 27 1.86 3.78 -3.04
C LEU A 27 1.83 4.16 -1.55
N SER A 28 1.13 3.38 -0.72
CA SER A 28 1.09 3.61 0.73
C SER A 28 2.46 3.39 1.39
N GLY A 29 3.17 2.34 0.99
CA GLY A 29 4.52 2.04 1.45
C GLY A 29 5.52 3.14 1.05
N MET A 30 5.43 3.64 -0.18
CA MET A 30 6.23 4.79 -0.64
C MET A 30 5.95 6.05 0.18
N GLY A 31 4.68 6.36 0.44
CA GLY A 31 4.28 7.50 1.28
C GLY A 31 4.82 7.40 2.71
N SER A 32 4.70 6.22 3.34
CA SER A 32 5.26 5.97 4.66
C SER A 32 6.78 6.06 4.69
N ALA A 33 7.49 5.44 3.73
CA ALA A 33 8.94 5.50 3.66
C ALA A 33 9.44 6.95 3.54
N TYR A 34 8.78 7.76 2.70
CA TYR A 34 9.09 9.18 2.56
C TYR A 34 8.91 9.95 3.87
N GLY A 35 7.75 9.80 4.51
CA GLY A 35 7.43 10.51 5.76
C GLY A 35 8.32 10.09 6.93
N VAL A 36 8.52 8.78 7.13
CA VAL A 36 9.41 8.23 8.17
C VAL A 36 10.86 8.67 7.92
N GLY A 37 11.32 8.65 6.68
CA GLY A 37 12.67 9.11 6.31
C GLY A 37 12.90 10.58 6.63
N LYS A 38 11.96 11.45 6.26
CA LYS A 38 12.00 12.90 6.56
C LYS A 38 11.98 13.16 8.06
N ALA A 39 11.06 12.55 8.80
CA ALA A 39 10.98 12.72 10.25
C ALA A 39 12.24 12.17 10.95
N GLY A 40 12.81 11.08 10.44
CA GLY A 40 14.07 10.51 10.94
C GLY A 40 15.27 11.44 10.77
N GLN A 41 15.36 12.17 9.65
CA GLN A 41 16.40 13.19 9.46
C GLN A 41 16.29 14.31 10.51
N SER A 42 15.08 14.79 10.78
CA SER A 42 14.83 15.79 11.82
C SER A 42 15.09 15.25 13.23
N ALA A 43 14.69 14.02 13.52
CA ALA A 43 14.97 13.35 14.79
C ALA A 43 16.49 13.21 15.02
N ALA A 44 17.24 12.77 14.01
CA ALA A 44 18.70 12.64 14.11
C ALA A 44 19.39 13.99 14.38
N ALA A 45 18.90 15.08 13.78
CA ALA A 45 19.39 16.42 14.07
C ALA A 45 19.09 16.86 15.51
N LEU A 46 17.87 16.63 16.00
CA LEU A 46 17.47 16.96 17.38
C LEU A 46 18.32 16.22 18.42
N LEU A 47 18.58 14.93 18.20
CA LEU A 47 19.27 14.08 19.18
C LEU A 47 20.76 14.39 19.34
N LYS A 48 21.35 15.20 18.45
CA LYS A 48 22.71 15.72 18.64
C LYS A 48 22.78 16.69 19.83
N GLU A 49 21.73 17.50 20.02
CA GLU A 49 21.66 18.53 21.06
C GLU A 49 20.87 18.05 22.30
N GLN A 50 19.84 17.21 22.08
CA GLN A 50 18.88 16.80 23.11
C GLN A 50 18.66 15.27 23.11
N PRO A 51 19.69 14.47 23.45
CA PRO A 51 19.63 13.00 23.38
C PRO A 51 18.57 12.38 24.30
N GLU A 52 18.21 13.06 25.40
CA GLU A 52 17.15 12.65 26.32
C GLU A 52 15.76 12.60 25.66
N LYS A 53 15.58 13.23 24.50
CA LYS A 53 14.32 13.22 23.74
C LYS A 53 14.17 12.04 22.77
N PHE A 54 15.06 11.05 22.82
CA PHE A 54 15.04 9.88 21.93
C PHE A 54 13.64 9.24 21.80
N ALA A 55 12.98 8.91 22.91
CA ALA A 55 11.70 8.24 22.88
C ALA A 55 10.61 9.07 22.18
N SER A 56 10.51 10.37 22.50
CA SER A 56 9.55 11.28 21.87
C SER A 56 9.84 11.47 20.39
N ALA A 57 11.11 11.62 20.02
CA ALA A 57 11.53 11.75 18.63
C ALA A 57 11.21 10.48 17.81
N LEU A 58 11.42 9.30 18.40
CA LEU A 58 11.06 8.02 17.78
C LEU A 58 9.56 7.88 17.56
N ILE A 59 8.73 8.25 18.55
CA ILE A 59 7.26 8.24 18.40
C ILE A 59 6.83 9.12 17.23
N LEU A 60 7.33 10.36 17.16
CA LEU A 60 7.02 11.29 16.07
C LEU A 60 7.51 10.78 14.70
N GLN A 61 8.68 10.14 14.66
CA GLN A 61 9.21 9.52 13.43
C GLN A 61 8.32 8.39 12.91
N LEU A 62 7.67 7.64 13.80
CA LEU A 62 6.84 6.48 13.44
C LEU A 62 5.41 6.83 13.00
N LEU A 63 4.89 8.01 13.35
CA LEU A 63 3.55 8.47 12.95
C LEU A 63 3.24 8.31 11.45
N PRO A 64 4.10 8.78 10.51
CA PRO A 64 3.87 8.58 9.08
C PRO A 64 3.98 7.13 8.60
N GLY A 65 4.50 6.21 9.42
CA GLY A 65 4.67 4.78 9.08
C GLY A 65 3.36 3.99 9.01
N THR A 66 2.26 4.56 9.50
CA THR A 66 0.95 3.88 9.56
C THR A 66 0.30 3.69 8.19
N GLN A 67 0.57 4.56 7.22
CA GLN A 67 -0.04 4.48 5.88
C GLN A 67 0.33 3.18 5.16
N GLY A 68 1.61 2.79 5.21
CA GLY A 68 2.08 1.52 4.68
C GLY A 68 1.42 0.31 5.33
N LEU A 69 1.13 0.37 6.64
CA LEU A 69 0.40 -0.70 7.32
C LEU A 69 -1.05 -0.81 6.82
N TYR A 70 -1.73 0.32 6.60
CA TYR A 70 -3.09 0.31 6.08
C TYR A 70 -3.16 -0.26 4.66
N GLY A 71 -2.29 0.20 3.75
CA GLY A 71 -2.26 -0.35 2.39
C GLY A 71 -1.83 -1.81 2.34
N PHE A 72 -0.94 -2.24 3.25
CA PHE A 72 -0.58 -3.65 3.40
C PHE A 72 -1.78 -4.52 3.84
N VAL A 73 -2.54 -4.08 4.84
CA VAL A 73 -3.75 -4.79 5.28
C VAL A 73 -4.78 -4.86 4.15
N ILE A 74 -5.03 -3.77 3.44
CA ILE A 74 -5.95 -3.75 2.28
C ILE A 74 -5.47 -4.76 1.22
N GLY A 75 -4.18 -4.74 0.88
CA GLY A 75 -3.59 -5.67 -0.08
C GLY A 75 -3.77 -7.14 0.32
N ILE A 76 -3.56 -7.48 1.60
CA ILE A 76 -3.80 -8.83 2.12
C ILE A 76 -5.28 -9.19 2.02
N LEU A 77 -6.19 -8.30 2.41
CA LEU A 77 -7.63 -8.58 2.39
C LEU A 77 -8.14 -8.89 0.98
N ILE A 78 -7.62 -8.19 -0.04
CA ILE A 78 -7.94 -8.48 -1.45
C ILE A 78 -7.25 -9.78 -1.90
N TRP A 79 -5.99 -10.00 -1.53
CA TRP A 79 -5.24 -11.21 -1.88
C TRP A 79 -5.91 -12.48 -1.39
N LEU A 80 -6.47 -12.47 -0.18
CA LEU A 80 -7.21 -13.61 0.38
C LEU A 80 -8.50 -13.96 -0.39
N GLN A 81 -8.99 -13.04 -1.23
CA GLN A 81 -10.19 -13.23 -2.07
C GLN A 81 -9.83 -13.48 -3.54
N LEU A 82 -8.54 -13.53 -3.89
CA LEU A 82 -8.09 -13.62 -5.27
C LEU A 82 -8.24 -15.04 -5.81
N THR A 83 -8.99 -15.19 -6.89
CA THR A 83 -9.13 -16.44 -7.65
C THR A 83 -8.91 -16.19 -9.15
N PRO A 84 -8.45 -17.20 -9.92
CA PRO A 84 -8.21 -17.03 -11.35
C PRO A 84 -9.46 -16.59 -12.15
N GLU A 85 -10.64 -17.16 -11.84
CA GLU A 85 -11.91 -16.80 -12.51
C GLU A 85 -12.73 -15.75 -11.74
N LEU A 86 -12.07 -14.82 -11.02
CA LEU A 86 -12.77 -13.75 -10.31
C LEU A 86 -13.65 -12.93 -11.30
N PRO A 87 -14.94 -12.71 -11.00
CA PRO A 87 -15.81 -11.90 -11.85
C PRO A 87 -15.22 -10.51 -12.09
N LEU A 88 -15.30 -10.03 -13.35
CA LEU A 88 -14.71 -8.76 -13.76
C LEU A 88 -15.19 -7.58 -12.89
N GLU A 89 -16.49 -7.54 -12.59
CA GLU A 89 -17.10 -6.51 -11.75
C GLU A 89 -16.47 -6.45 -10.36
N LYS A 90 -16.20 -7.60 -9.74
CA LYS A 90 -15.55 -7.68 -8.43
C LYS A 90 -14.08 -7.26 -8.50
N GLY A 91 -13.37 -7.68 -9.54
CA GLY A 91 -11.98 -7.28 -9.75
C GLY A 91 -11.81 -5.78 -9.93
N VAL A 92 -12.68 -5.16 -10.72
CA VAL A 92 -12.73 -3.70 -10.90
C VAL A 92 -13.12 -3.00 -9.59
N ALA A 93 -14.08 -3.53 -8.84
CA ALA A 93 -14.43 -2.98 -7.53
C ALA A 93 -13.24 -3.02 -6.54
N TYR A 94 -12.51 -4.14 -6.48
CA TYR A 94 -11.29 -4.25 -5.67
C TYR A 94 -10.20 -3.27 -6.12
N PHE A 95 -10.02 -3.06 -7.42
CA PHE A 95 -9.11 -2.04 -7.92
C PHE A 95 -9.45 -0.64 -7.38
N PHE A 96 -10.72 -0.21 -7.44
CA PHE A 96 -11.11 1.11 -6.97
C PHE A 96 -11.04 1.27 -5.44
N VAL A 97 -11.36 0.22 -4.68
CA VAL A 97 -11.22 0.25 -3.21
C VAL A 97 -9.75 0.31 -2.78
N ALA A 98 -8.84 -0.19 -3.61
CA ALA A 98 -7.41 -0.21 -3.35
C ALA A 98 -6.68 1.10 -3.71
N LEU A 99 -7.37 2.07 -4.32
CA LEU A 99 -6.78 3.36 -4.63
C LEU A 99 -6.59 4.19 -3.34
N PRO A 100 -5.43 4.82 -3.13
CA PRO A 100 -5.14 5.66 -1.97
C PRO A 100 -5.91 6.97 -1.94
#